data_AF-A0A945Y1H1-F1
#
_entry.id   AF-A0A945Y1H1-F1
#
_cell.length_a   1.000
_cell.length_b   1.000
_cell.length_c   1.000
_cell.angle_alpha   90.00
_cell.angle_beta   90.00
_cell.angle_gamma   90.00
#
_symmetry.space_group_name_H-M   'P 1'
#
loop_
_entity.id
_entity.type
_entity.pdbx_description
1 polymer ?
#
loop_
_entity_poly.entity_id
_entity_poly.type
_entity_poly.pdbx_seq_one_letter_code
_entity_poly.pdbx_strand_id
1 'polypeptide(L)'
;MSVLHLSLPDQSPVVVAFPNDAHLHERAATVIRDAFVIDPTIDALIADAVIDGLSRRRPGWSPTTVLTDPTELSLIAVRSEDRETLGSGSLQERIYCAQRLHARGAVVGHVPAPLLTCARETFGREAHAALDSFAADHFDGATVSGASRPATFRLSANGPSPAITAVIPTAGAAGPDGSPFVDKAIHAVLAGSSTRSVIVVIGDEYVGEPEFADPRVSVVRRPPGPFNFSAAVNTGILQATTELVLLLNDDVSAHSTDAGGTAWCDQMAVHFRDPSVGVVGALLRYPDSSIQHAGIVLDDARPLHSFVGSAVEDLGCKYADVARDVVAVTGACMLIRRSDALAVGGFSTEFPLSFNDIDFCLKLRRMNRRVVFEPAASLTHHESASREAVTESREWDRYIGRWGHVRDPWYHPGHARPDDPHRLARNADHLDPDRVPFITQARSTAIVCQVHHSRIPDAG
;
A
#
# COMPACT_ATOMS: atom_id res chain seq x y z
N MET A 1 15.05 -3.98 31.51
CA MET A 1 13.90 -4.84 31.18
C MET A 1 13.15 -4.14 30.06
N SER A 2 12.97 -4.84 28.94
CA SER A 2 12.33 -4.39 27.69
C SER A 2 10.80 -4.36 27.74
N VAL A 3 10.23 -4.45 28.94
CA VAL A 3 8.79 -4.62 29.16
C VAL A 3 8.35 -3.71 30.32
N LEU A 4 7.24 -3.02 30.12
CA LEU A 4 6.56 -2.19 31.11
C LEU A 4 5.14 -2.73 31.33
N HIS A 5 4.80 -3.01 32.58
CA HIS A 5 3.45 -3.40 32.98
C HIS A 5 2.66 -2.18 33.43
N LEU A 6 1.49 -1.99 32.83
CA LEU A 6 0.56 -0.92 33.15
C LEU A 6 -0.76 -1.52 33.63
N SER A 7 -1.47 -0.78 34.47
CA SER A 7 -2.85 -1.08 34.85
C SER A 7 -3.73 0.05 34.34
N LEU A 8 -4.80 -0.31 33.64
CA LEU A 8 -5.87 0.60 33.26
C LEU A 8 -6.74 0.94 34.49
N PRO A 9 -7.61 1.97 34.43
CA PRO A 9 -8.46 2.36 35.56
C PRO A 9 -9.37 1.24 36.09
N ASP A 10 -9.78 0.32 35.22
CA ASP A 10 -10.58 -0.87 35.53
C ASP A 10 -9.74 -2.05 36.07
N GLN A 11 -8.45 -1.83 36.35
CA GLN A 11 -7.44 -2.83 36.74
C GLN A 11 -7.08 -3.84 35.64
N SER A 12 -7.57 -3.66 34.42
CA SER A 12 -7.13 -4.48 33.28
C SER A 12 -5.64 -4.24 33.01
N PRO A 13 -4.82 -5.29 32.91
CA PRO A 13 -3.39 -5.15 32.69
C PRO A 13 -3.09 -4.88 31.22
N VAL A 14 -2.06 -4.08 30.99
CA VAL A 14 -1.48 -3.79 29.68
C VAL A 14 0.02 -4.08 29.75
N VAL A 15 0.56 -4.75 28.74
CA VAL A 15 1.99 -5.02 28.61
C VAL A 15 2.53 -4.21 27.45
N VAL A 16 3.57 -3.41 27.70
CA VAL A 16 4.26 -2.62 26.68
C VAL A 16 5.65 -3.20 26.47
N ALA A 17 5.98 -3.61 25.25
CA ALA A 17 7.28 -4.14 24.87
C ALA A 17 8.03 -3.20 23.91
N PHE A 18 9.33 -3.07 24.12
CA PHE A 18 10.22 -2.15 23.40
C PHE A 18 11.69 -2.63 23.47
N PRO A 19 12.61 -2.12 22.62
CA PRO A 19 14.03 -2.47 22.65
C PRO A 19 14.70 -2.26 24.01
N ASN A 20 15.71 -3.07 24.35
CA ASN A 20 16.34 -3.07 25.69
C ASN A 20 17.08 -1.75 26.00
N ASP A 21 17.56 -1.09 24.96
CA ASP A 21 18.26 0.19 24.99
C ASP A 21 17.30 1.39 24.83
N ALA A 22 15.99 1.15 24.73
CA ALA A 22 15.03 2.21 24.51
C ALA A 22 14.84 3.09 25.76
N HIS A 23 14.79 4.39 25.53
CA HIS A 23 14.39 5.41 26.49
C HIS A 23 12.95 5.84 26.19
N LEU A 24 12.02 5.51 27.07
CA LEU A 24 10.64 5.96 26.96
C LEU A 24 10.51 7.45 27.27
N HIS A 25 9.64 8.14 26.53
CA HIS A 25 9.23 9.50 26.87
C HIS A 25 8.54 9.51 28.25
N GLU A 26 8.74 10.55 29.06
CA GLU A 26 8.20 10.65 30.44
C GLU A 26 6.67 10.45 30.52
N ARG A 27 5.96 10.83 29.45
CA ARG A 27 4.50 10.68 29.34
C ARG A 27 4.04 9.40 28.63
N ALA A 28 4.95 8.53 28.17
CA ALA A 28 4.59 7.36 27.37
C ALA A 28 3.58 6.45 28.06
N ALA A 29 3.80 6.13 29.34
CA ALA A 29 2.87 5.32 30.13
C ALA A 29 1.48 5.93 30.23
N THR A 30 1.39 7.25 30.47
CA THR A 30 0.12 7.97 30.55
C THR A 30 -0.59 7.98 29.19
N VAL A 31 0.12 8.30 28.11
CA VAL A 31 -0.45 8.36 26.76
C VAL A 31 -0.98 6.99 26.32
N ILE A 32 -0.24 5.90 26.59
CA ILE A 32 -0.68 4.54 26.28
C ILE A 32 -1.94 4.17 27.07
N ARG A 33 -2.00 4.50 28.37
CA ARG A 33 -3.21 4.26 29.18
C ARG A 33 -4.40 5.06 28.66
N ASP A 34 -4.21 6.36 28.40
CA ASP A 34 -5.25 7.24 27.90
C ASP A 34 -5.80 6.72 26.57
N ALA A 35 -4.94 6.20 25.68
CA ALA A 35 -5.36 5.60 24.42
C ALA A 35 -6.28 4.40 24.56
N PHE A 36 -5.93 3.45 25.43
CA PHE A 36 -6.80 2.31 25.73
C PHE A 36 -8.09 2.72 26.47
N VAL A 37 -8.10 3.84 27.20
CA VAL A 37 -9.29 4.34 27.89
C VAL A 37 -10.23 5.07 26.94
N ILE A 38 -9.67 5.92 26.08
CA ILE A 38 -10.41 6.71 25.08
C ILE A 38 -11.09 5.78 24.09
N ASP A 39 -10.40 4.71 23.69
CA ASP A 39 -10.97 3.69 22.83
C ASP A 39 -10.81 2.28 23.44
N PRO A 40 -11.86 1.77 24.09
CA PRO A 40 -11.84 0.44 24.68
C PRO A 40 -11.86 -0.69 23.65
N THR A 41 -12.12 -0.40 22.37
CA THR A 41 -12.14 -1.42 21.30
C THR A 41 -10.76 -1.85 20.85
N ILE A 42 -9.73 -1.09 21.23
CA ILE A 42 -8.34 -1.36 20.86
C ILE A 42 -7.78 -2.54 21.67
N ASP A 43 -7.29 -3.53 20.92
CA ASP A 43 -6.55 -4.69 21.42
C ASP A 43 -5.07 -4.36 21.68
N ALA A 44 -4.47 -3.59 20.77
CA ALA A 44 -3.05 -3.26 20.78
C ALA A 44 -2.75 -1.86 20.24
N LEU A 45 -1.63 -1.28 20.65
CA LEU A 45 -1.15 0.03 20.17
C LEU A 45 0.28 -0.09 19.66
N ILE A 46 0.53 0.56 18.53
CA ILE A 46 1.87 0.94 18.07
C ILE A 46 2.05 2.46 18.21
N ALA A 47 3.28 2.93 18.23
CA ALA A 47 3.58 4.36 18.32
C ALA A 47 4.81 4.72 17.50
N ASP A 48 4.93 5.99 17.15
CA ASP A 48 6.15 6.52 16.55
C ASP A 48 7.35 6.36 17.50
N ALA A 49 8.53 6.44 16.92
CA ALA A 49 9.80 6.30 17.65
C ALA A 49 10.87 7.22 17.07
N VAL A 50 11.89 7.52 17.87
CA VAL A 50 13.16 8.06 17.37
C VAL A 50 14.17 6.91 17.31
N ILE A 51 14.60 6.52 16.12
CA ILE A 51 15.55 5.42 15.91
C ILE A 51 16.83 6.00 15.32
N ASP A 52 17.97 5.77 15.97
CA ASP A 52 19.27 6.33 15.58
C ASP A 52 19.24 7.87 15.44
N GLY A 53 18.45 8.55 16.28
CA GLY A 53 18.25 10.01 16.21
C GLY A 53 17.28 10.48 15.12
N LEU A 54 16.75 9.59 14.29
CA LEU A 54 15.80 9.92 13.23
C LEU A 54 14.37 9.68 13.69
N SER A 55 13.51 10.69 13.54
CA SER A 55 12.08 10.58 13.83
C SER A 55 11.41 9.63 12.83
N ARG A 56 10.82 8.55 13.34
CA ARG A 56 10.04 7.57 12.56
C ARG A 56 8.56 7.82 12.78
N ARG A 57 7.98 8.57 11.85
CA ARG A 57 6.53 8.77 11.72
C ARG A 57 5.96 7.54 11.03
N ARG A 58 5.25 6.70 11.77
CA ARG A 58 4.78 5.41 11.29
C ARG A 58 3.41 5.57 10.64
N PRO A 59 3.10 4.80 9.60
CA PRO A 59 1.72 4.70 9.15
C PRO A 59 0.90 3.86 10.14
N GLY A 60 -0.41 3.79 9.94
CA GLY A 60 -1.28 2.88 10.69
C GLY A 60 -0.88 1.41 10.51
N TRP A 61 -1.41 0.55 11.40
CA TRP A 61 -1.10 -0.88 11.44
C TRP A 61 -1.24 -1.56 10.06
N SER A 62 -0.20 -2.31 9.71
CA SER A 62 -0.06 -3.02 8.43
C SER A 62 0.73 -4.30 8.66
N PRO A 63 0.12 -5.50 8.51
CA PRO A 63 0.86 -6.75 8.64
C PRO A 63 1.91 -6.90 7.52
N THR A 64 1.65 -6.32 6.34
CA THR A 64 2.65 -6.24 5.25
C THR A 64 3.89 -5.51 5.71
N THR A 65 3.72 -4.34 6.35
CA THR A 65 4.86 -3.51 6.77
C THR A 65 5.60 -4.15 7.93
N VAL A 66 4.93 -4.88 8.83
CA VAL A 66 5.62 -5.68 9.86
C VAL A 66 6.54 -6.72 9.23
N LEU A 67 6.10 -7.37 8.15
CA LEU A 67 6.91 -8.38 7.45
C LEU A 67 8.08 -7.77 6.69
N THR A 68 7.92 -6.59 6.11
CA THR A 68 8.91 -5.97 5.22
C THR A 68 9.82 -4.95 5.91
N ASP A 69 9.39 -4.33 7.01
CA ASP A 69 10.16 -3.45 7.89
C ASP A 69 9.72 -3.65 9.37
N PRO A 70 10.24 -4.69 10.07
CA PRO A 70 9.85 -5.00 11.44
C PRO A 70 10.26 -3.93 12.47
N THR A 71 10.98 -2.87 12.06
CA THR A 71 11.20 -1.72 12.93
C THR A 71 9.88 -1.00 13.28
N GLU A 72 8.80 -1.25 12.53
CA GLU A 72 7.41 -0.91 12.90
C GLU A 72 6.96 -1.48 14.26
N LEU A 73 7.72 -2.40 14.86
CA LEU A 73 7.46 -2.97 16.18
C LEU A 73 8.43 -2.47 17.29
N SER A 74 9.12 -1.34 17.13
CA SER A 74 9.92 -0.76 18.22
C SER A 74 9.10 -0.45 19.48
N LEU A 75 7.79 -0.23 19.39
CA LEU A 75 6.89 -0.22 20.54
C LEU A 75 5.60 -0.94 20.20
N ILE A 76 5.21 -1.89 21.03
CA ILE A 76 3.89 -2.49 20.99
C ILE A 76 3.32 -2.57 22.41
N ALA A 77 2.09 -2.09 22.61
CA ALA A 77 1.35 -2.25 23.84
C ALA A 77 0.13 -3.12 23.60
N VAL A 78 -0.15 -4.08 24.48
CA VAL A 78 -1.27 -5.04 24.30
C VAL A 78 -2.11 -5.18 25.56
N ARG A 79 -3.43 -5.23 25.37
CA ARG A 79 -4.44 -5.48 26.42
C ARG A 79 -4.82 -6.97 26.55
N SER A 80 -4.71 -7.72 25.45
CA SER A 80 -5.30 -9.05 25.27
C SER A 80 -4.46 -10.20 25.85
N GLU A 81 -4.95 -11.44 25.65
CA GLU A 81 -4.24 -12.70 25.89
C GLU A 81 -2.86 -12.77 25.22
N ASP A 82 -2.59 -11.95 24.21
CA ASP A 82 -1.30 -11.89 23.52
C ASP A 82 -0.20 -11.32 24.41
N ARG A 83 -0.53 -10.71 25.56
CA ARG A 83 0.46 -10.21 26.52
C ARG A 83 1.48 -11.26 26.98
N GLU A 84 1.08 -12.53 27.01
CA GLU A 84 1.94 -13.63 27.44
C GLU A 84 3.05 -13.92 26.42
N THR A 85 2.90 -13.48 25.17
CA THR A 85 3.96 -13.63 24.16
C THR A 85 5.09 -12.60 24.35
N LEU A 86 4.90 -11.56 25.16
CA LEU A 86 5.85 -10.45 25.36
C LEU A 86 6.68 -10.61 26.64
N GLY A 87 7.16 -11.83 26.93
CA GLY A 87 7.86 -12.15 28.18
C GLY A 87 9.12 -11.31 28.43
N SER A 88 10.07 -11.32 27.50
CA SER A 88 11.29 -10.50 27.55
C SER A 88 11.17 -9.17 26.81
N GLY A 89 10.19 -9.05 25.91
CA GLY A 89 9.99 -7.93 25.00
C GLY A 89 10.93 -7.96 23.80
N SER A 90 11.53 -9.10 23.46
CA SER A 90 12.46 -9.25 22.33
C SER A 90 11.77 -8.96 20.99
N LEU A 91 12.55 -8.61 19.94
CA LEU A 91 11.97 -8.39 18.61
C LEU A 91 11.23 -9.64 18.09
N GLN A 92 11.75 -10.84 18.36
CA GLN A 92 11.10 -12.10 18.03
C GLN A 92 9.71 -12.22 18.68
N GLU A 93 9.62 -11.95 19.98
CA GLU A 93 8.36 -11.98 20.74
C GLU A 93 7.36 -10.93 20.24
N ARG A 94 7.85 -9.73 19.88
CA ARG A 94 7.01 -8.68 19.28
C ARG A 94 6.48 -9.08 17.90
N ILE A 95 7.27 -9.79 17.08
CA ILE A 95 6.83 -10.34 15.79
C ILE A 95 5.76 -11.44 16.00
N TYR A 96 5.95 -12.36 16.95
CA TYR A 96 4.91 -13.36 17.26
C TYR A 96 3.63 -12.73 17.79
N CYS A 97 3.74 -11.69 18.61
CA CYS A 97 2.60 -10.90 19.05
C CYS A 97 1.85 -10.29 17.85
N ALA A 98 2.59 -9.67 16.92
CA ALA A 98 2.03 -9.10 15.69
C ALA A 98 1.30 -10.13 14.82
N GLN A 99 1.89 -11.32 14.65
CA GLN A 99 1.31 -12.46 13.95
C GLN A 99 -0.03 -12.88 14.58
N ARG A 100 -0.09 -13.03 15.91
CA ARG A 100 -1.34 -13.39 16.61
C ARG A 100 -2.41 -12.31 16.52
N LEU A 101 -2.03 -11.04 16.65
CA LEU A 101 -2.94 -9.91 16.49
C LEU A 101 -3.58 -9.92 15.09
N HIS A 102 -2.78 -10.18 14.05
CA HIS A 102 -3.30 -10.30 12.69
C HIS A 102 -4.22 -11.52 12.53
N ALA A 103 -3.80 -12.70 13.00
CA ALA A 103 -4.55 -13.95 12.88
C ALA A 103 -5.99 -13.87 13.44
N ARG A 104 -6.18 -13.17 14.56
CA ARG A 104 -7.50 -12.99 15.19
C ARG A 104 -8.25 -11.74 14.73
N GLY A 105 -7.68 -10.96 13.81
CA GLY A 105 -8.28 -9.72 13.31
C GLY A 105 -8.40 -8.64 14.38
N ALA A 106 -7.39 -8.52 15.26
CA ALA A 106 -7.35 -7.56 16.35
C ALA A 106 -7.39 -6.10 15.86
N VAL A 107 -7.97 -5.21 16.66
CA VAL A 107 -7.96 -3.77 16.40
C VAL A 107 -6.66 -3.18 16.95
N VAL A 108 -5.73 -2.87 16.05
CA VAL A 108 -4.46 -2.22 16.40
C VAL A 108 -4.55 -0.73 16.09
N GLY A 109 -4.43 0.07 17.14
CA GLY A 109 -4.37 1.52 17.04
C GLY A 109 -2.95 2.05 16.87
N HIS A 110 -2.82 3.26 16.33
CA HIS A 110 -1.54 3.97 16.23
C HIS A 110 -1.59 5.29 17.00
N VAL A 111 -0.57 5.53 17.82
CA VAL A 111 -0.32 6.81 18.49
C VAL A 111 0.72 7.60 17.66
N PRO A 112 0.33 8.69 16.98
CA PRO A 112 1.20 9.47 16.09
C PRO A 112 2.09 10.45 16.88
N ALA A 113 2.82 9.91 17.86
CA ALA A 113 3.76 10.66 18.69
C ALA A 113 4.94 9.78 19.08
N PRO A 114 6.18 10.30 19.06
CA PRO A 114 7.36 9.53 19.40
C PRO A 114 7.35 9.21 20.90
N LEU A 115 7.03 7.96 21.25
CA LEU A 115 6.94 7.52 22.65
C LEU A 115 8.24 6.93 23.18
N LEU A 116 9.22 6.67 22.30
CA LEU A 116 10.54 6.19 22.68
C LEU A 116 11.65 6.74 21.77
N THR A 117 12.87 6.65 22.29
CA THR A 117 14.11 6.78 21.54
C THR A 117 14.93 5.50 21.72
N CYS A 118 15.46 4.91 20.66
CA CYS A 118 16.35 3.74 20.74
C CYS A 118 17.39 3.75 19.62
N ALA A 119 18.41 2.89 19.73
CA ALA A 119 19.18 2.51 18.56
C ALA A 119 18.38 1.52 17.71
N ARG A 120 18.79 1.36 16.46
CA ARG A 120 18.25 0.31 15.59
C ARG A 120 18.65 -1.06 16.12
N GLU A 121 17.65 -1.91 16.35
CA GLU A 121 17.88 -3.29 16.77
C GLU A 121 18.60 -4.08 15.69
N THR A 122 19.48 -4.97 16.12
CA THR A 122 20.12 -5.94 15.23
C THR A 122 19.14 -7.05 14.88
N PHE A 123 19.04 -7.31 13.58
CA PHE A 123 18.14 -8.36 13.09
C PHE A 123 18.86 -9.71 13.07
N GLY A 124 18.60 -10.53 14.09
CA GLY A 124 19.21 -11.86 14.27
C GLY A 124 18.41 -13.01 13.63
N ARG A 125 18.97 -14.23 13.73
CA ARG A 125 18.35 -15.46 13.20
C ARG A 125 16.95 -15.73 13.78
N GLU A 126 16.74 -15.44 15.05
CA GLU A 126 15.45 -15.66 15.73
C GLU A 126 14.34 -14.75 15.20
N ALA A 127 14.65 -13.46 14.98
CA ALA A 127 13.70 -12.53 14.39
C ALA A 127 13.37 -12.92 12.93
N HIS A 128 14.36 -13.39 12.17
CA HIS A 128 14.12 -13.90 10.81
C HIS A 128 13.20 -15.12 10.80
N ALA A 129 13.45 -16.09 11.69
CA ALA A 129 12.59 -17.26 11.83
C ALA A 129 11.16 -16.90 12.25
N ALA A 130 10.97 -15.86 13.07
CA ALA A 130 9.63 -15.36 13.40
C ALA A 130 8.93 -14.71 12.21
N LEU A 131 9.65 -13.96 11.35
CA LEU A 131 9.07 -13.42 10.11
C LEU A 131 8.70 -14.53 9.13
N ASP A 132 9.56 -15.55 8.96
CA ASP A 132 9.25 -16.70 8.11
C ASP A 132 8.03 -17.47 8.64
N SER A 133 7.91 -17.63 9.96
CA SER A 133 6.72 -18.22 10.58
C SER A 133 5.46 -17.38 10.32
N PHE A 134 5.55 -16.06 10.44
CA PHE A 134 4.43 -15.17 10.15
C PHE A 134 4.04 -15.25 8.66
N ALA A 135 5.00 -15.15 7.74
CA ALA A 135 4.76 -15.28 6.31
C ALA A 135 4.17 -16.66 5.95
N ALA A 136 4.67 -17.75 6.52
CA ALA A 136 4.17 -19.09 6.24
C ALA A 136 2.70 -19.27 6.66
N ASP A 137 2.32 -18.74 7.82
CA ASP A 137 0.97 -18.91 8.37
C ASP A 137 -0.10 -18.07 7.65
N HIS A 138 0.27 -16.89 7.15
CA HIS A 138 -0.70 -15.90 6.64
C HIS A 138 -0.59 -15.63 5.14
N PHE A 139 0.54 -15.98 4.53
CA PHE A 139 0.80 -15.83 3.10
C PHE A 139 1.06 -17.20 2.46
N ASP A 140 0.26 -18.20 2.83
CA ASP A 140 0.21 -19.57 2.25
C ASP A 140 1.61 -20.14 1.96
N GLY A 141 2.47 -20.23 2.97
CA GLY A 141 3.82 -20.78 2.83
C GLY A 141 4.82 -19.87 2.10
N ALA A 142 4.57 -18.56 2.01
CA ALA A 142 5.59 -17.59 1.59
C ALA A 142 6.72 -17.50 2.62
N THR A 143 7.87 -17.04 2.16
CA THR A 143 9.08 -16.79 2.97
C THR A 143 9.48 -15.33 2.83
N VAL A 144 10.28 -14.83 3.78
CA VAL A 144 10.89 -13.51 3.66
C VAL A 144 12.33 -13.61 3.17
N SER A 145 12.73 -12.69 2.30
CA SER A 145 14.12 -12.55 1.84
C SER A 145 14.60 -11.12 2.02
N GLY A 146 15.91 -10.92 2.21
CA GLY A 146 16.47 -9.58 2.43
C GLY A 146 16.19 -8.63 1.27
N ALA A 147 15.82 -7.38 1.56
CA ALA A 147 15.56 -6.34 0.58
C ALA A 147 16.76 -5.38 0.40
N SER A 148 16.52 -4.21 -0.21
CA SER A 148 17.53 -3.19 -0.52
C SER A 148 18.26 -2.66 0.72
N ARG A 149 17.57 -2.52 1.86
CA ARG A 149 18.12 -1.94 3.09
C ARG A 149 18.37 -3.01 4.17
N PRO A 150 19.34 -2.82 5.06
CA PRO A 150 19.51 -3.67 6.24
C PRO A 150 18.22 -3.73 7.07
N ALA A 151 17.88 -4.94 7.53
CA ALA A 151 16.67 -5.22 8.31
C ALA A 151 15.34 -4.90 7.59
N THR A 152 15.35 -4.92 6.26
CA THR A 152 14.13 -4.90 5.44
C THR A 152 14.03 -6.16 4.59
N PHE A 153 12.80 -6.53 4.24
CA PHE A 153 12.49 -7.81 3.62
C PHE A 153 11.48 -7.66 2.49
N ARG A 154 11.46 -8.67 1.61
CA ARG A 154 10.43 -8.88 0.59
C ARG A 154 9.80 -10.24 0.81
N LEU A 155 8.52 -10.33 0.48
CA LEU A 155 7.85 -11.61 0.40
C LEU A 155 8.30 -12.36 -0.85
N SER A 156 8.42 -13.66 -0.73
CA SER A 156 8.75 -14.54 -1.84
C SER A 156 7.99 -15.84 -1.66
N ALA A 157 7.45 -16.37 -2.75
CA ALA A 157 6.71 -17.61 -2.74
C ALA A 157 7.54 -18.72 -3.37
N ASN A 158 7.57 -19.88 -2.71
CA ASN A 158 8.00 -21.12 -3.34
C ASN A 158 6.84 -21.71 -4.15
N GLY A 159 7.17 -22.37 -5.27
CA GLY A 159 6.20 -23.02 -6.15
C GLY A 159 5.76 -22.17 -7.34
N PRO A 160 4.78 -22.65 -8.13
CA PRO A 160 4.34 -21.95 -9.33
C PRO A 160 3.61 -20.65 -8.96
N SER A 161 3.94 -19.59 -9.68
CA SER A 161 3.20 -18.32 -9.62
C SER A 161 1.73 -18.53 -10.02
N PRO A 162 0.78 -17.86 -9.36
CA PRO A 162 -0.63 -17.97 -9.71
C PRO A 162 -0.85 -17.50 -11.15
N ALA A 163 -1.83 -18.11 -11.82
CA ALA A 163 -2.21 -17.74 -13.17
C ALA A 163 -2.85 -16.33 -13.18
N ILE A 164 -2.41 -15.49 -14.11
CA ILE A 164 -2.90 -14.11 -14.27
C ILE A 164 -3.53 -13.92 -15.65
N THR A 165 -4.64 -13.20 -15.70
CA THR A 165 -5.20 -12.62 -16.93
C THR A 165 -4.91 -11.11 -16.91
N ALA A 166 -4.18 -10.62 -17.91
CA ALA A 166 -3.97 -9.19 -18.09
C ALA A 166 -5.13 -8.58 -18.88
N VAL A 167 -5.58 -7.39 -18.48
CA VAL A 167 -6.61 -6.58 -19.14
C VAL A 167 -5.96 -5.25 -19.50
N ILE A 168 -5.95 -4.93 -20.80
CA ILE A 168 -5.31 -3.73 -21.34
C ILE A 168 -6.35 -2.91 -22.11
N PRO A 169 -6.97 -1.89 -21.49
CA PRO A 169 -7.78 -0.91 -22.21
C PRO A 169 -6.91 -0.08 -23.15
N THR A 170 -7.33 0.11 -24.40
CA THR A 170 -6.60 0.94 -25.35
C THR A 170 -7.52 1.74 -26.26
N ALA A 171 -7.10 2.98 -26.54
CA ALA A 171 -7.70 3.83 -27.57
C ALA A 171 -6.94 3.77 -28.92
N GLY A 172 -5.89 2.95 -29.03
CA GLY A 172 -5.07 2.84 -30.23
C GLY A 172 -4.03 3.95 -30.38
N ALA A 173 -3.60 4.55 -29.26
CA ALA A 173 -2.53 5.54 -29.28
C ALA A 173 -1.18 4.90 -29.65
N ALA A 174 -0.32 5.68 -30.31
CA ALA A 174 1.00 5.25 -30.75
C ALA A 174 2.10 6.13 -30.17
N GLY A 175 3.27 5.53 -29.95
CA GLY A 175 4.46 6.21 -29.48
C GLY A 175 5.13 7.07 -30.56
N PRO A 176 6.23 7.77 -30.20
CA PRO A 176 6.98 8.63 -31.14
C PRO A 176 7.57 7.90 -32.35
N ASP A 177 7.80 6.58 -32.21
CA ASP A 177 8.27 5.68 -33.27
C ASP A 177 7.14 5.16 -34.18
N GLY A 178 5.90 5.58 -33.94
CA GLY A 178 4.70 5.14 -34.66
C GLY A 178 4.19 3.76 -34.25
N SER A 179 4.86 3.07 -33.31
CA SER A 179 4.38 1.79 -32.80
C SER A 179 3.20 1.98 -31.83
N PRO A 180 2.13 1.16 -31.91
CA PRO A 180 1.05 1.18 -30.93
C PRO A 180 1.59 0.97 -29.52
N PHE A 181 1.14 1.78 -28.56
CA PHE A 181 1.56 1.61 -27.16
C PHE A 181 1.19 0.21 -26.62
N VAL A 182 0.00 -0.27 -26.98
CA VAL A 182 -0.53 -1.58 -26.58
C VAL A 182 0.44 -2.74 -26.84
N ASP A 183 1.28 -2.67 -27.88
CA ASP A 183 2.28 -3.70 -28.18
C ASP A 183 3.35 -3.75 -27.07
N LYS A 184 3.78 -2.61 -26.55
CA LYS A 184 4.76 -2.50 -25.46
C LYS A 184 4.19 -3.05 -24.16
N ALA A 185 2.92 -2.77 -23.86
CA ALA A 185 2.22 -3.32 -22.70
C ALA A 185 2.03 -4.85 -22.80
N ILE A 186 1.64 -5.35 -23.98
CA ILE A 186 1.54 -6.80 -24.25
C ILE A 186 2.91 -7.46 -24.03
N HIS A 187 3.98 -6.91 -24.59
CA HIS A 187 5.33 -7.44 -24.40
C HIS A 187 5.74 -7.45 -22.92
N ALA A 188 5.40 -6.40 -22.16
CA ALA A 188 5.72 -6.29 -20.74
C ALA A 188 5.09 -7.41 -19.89
N VAL A 189 3.86 -7.83 -20.20
CA VAL A 189 3.14 -8.89 -19.46
C VAL A 189 3.45 -10.29 -19.98
N LEU A 190 3.72 -10.45 -21.27
CA LEU A 190 3.99 -11.75 -21.88
C LEU A 190 5.44 -12.23 -21.66
N ALA A 191 6.37 -11.30 -21.36
CA ALA A 191 7.71 -11.64 -20.92
C ALA A 191 7.73 -12.29 -19.53
N GLY A 192 6.68 -12.10 -18.72
CA GLY A 192 6.51 -12.74 -17.42
C GLY A 192 5.98 -14.17 -17.51
N SER A 193 6.34 -15.02 -16.53
CA SER A 193 6.02 -16.45 -16.55
C SER A 193 4.58 -16.81 -16.12
N SER A 194 3.86 -15.90 -15.44
CA SER A 194 2.55 -16.13 -14.83
C SER A 194 1.35 -15.73 -15.69
N THR A 195 1.55 -14.86 -16.69
CA THR A 195 0.48 -14.37 -17.57
C THR A 195 0.00 -15.47 -18.52
N ARG A 196 -1.24 -15.93 -18.30
CA ARG A 196 -1.88 -16.98 -19.12
C ARG A 196 -2.62 -16.43 -20.32
N SER A 197 -3.25 -15.27 -20.17
CA SER A 197 -4.02 -14.62 -21.23
C SER A 197 -3.93 -13.11 -21.11
N VAL A 198 -4.05 -12.44 -22.25
CA VAL A 198 -4.14 -10.98 -22.33
C VAL A 198 -5.43 -10.64 -23.07
N ILE A 199 -6.22 -9.73 -22.49
CA ILE A 199 -7.47 -9.23 -23.03
C ILE A 199 -7.26 -7.76 -23.34
N VAL A 200 -7.12 -7.45 -24.62
CA VAL A 200 -7.07 -6.08 -25.11
C VAL A 200 -8.49 -5.59 -25.29
N VAL A 201 -8.86 -4.51 -24.59
CA VAL A 201 -10.20 -3.95 -24.64
C VAL A 201 -10.20 -2.67 -25.46
N ILE A 202 -10.93 -2.67 -26.56
CA ILE A 202 -11.04 -1.53 -27.48
C ILE A 202 -12.46 -0.95 -27.46
N GLY A 203 -12.59 0.32 -27.83
CA GLY A 203 -13.88 1.00 -28.04
C GLY A 203 -14.03 1.64 -29.40
N ASP A 204 -14.98 2.56 -29.52
CA ASP A 204 -15.32 3.25 -30.78
C ASP A 204 -14.19 4.19 -31.26
N GLU A 205 -13.33 4.64 -30.34
CA GLU A 205 -12.13 5.43 -30.60
C GLU A 205 -11.03 4.66 -31.34
N TYR A 206 -11.03 3.33 -31.25
CA TYR A 206 -10.01 2.51 -31.89
C TYR A 206 -10.33 2.36 -33.38
N VAL A 207 -9.42 2.80 -34.25
CA VAL A 207 -9.59 2.72 -35.71
C VAL A 207 -9.05 1.40 -36.23
N GLY A 208 -9.93 0.58 -36.82
CA GLY A 208 -9.60 -0.73 -37.38
C GLY A 208 -9.86 -1.89 -36.41
N GLU A 209 -9.35 -3.07 -36.76
CA GLU A 209 -9.36 -4.26 -35.90
C GLU A 209 -7.90 -4.63 -35.60
N PRO A 210 -7.47 -4.60 -34.32
CA PRO A 210 -6.13 -5.03 -33.97
C PRO A 210 -5.98 -6.54 -34.13
N GLU A 211 -4.88 -6.96 -34.74
CA GLU A 211 -4.50 -8.37 -34.83
C GLU A 211 -3.17 -8.60 -34.12
N PHE A 212 -3.15 -9.56 -33.20
CA PHE A 212 -1.97 -9.93 -32.44
C PHE A 212 -1.58 -11.37 -32.75
N ALA A 213 -0.28 -11.62 -32.97
CA ALA A 213 0.23 -12.94 -33.36
C ALA A 213 0.27 -13.95 -32.21
N ASP A 214 0.39 -13.50 -30.95
CA ASP A 214 0.45 -14.41 -29.79
C ASP A 214 -0.96 -14.94 -29.46
N PRO A 215 -1.16 -16.28 -29.44
CA PRO A 215 -2.47 -16.88 -29.23
C PRO A 215 -3.05 -16.66 -27.83
N ARG A 216 -2.24 -16.15 -26.88
CA ARG A 216 -2.72 -15.76 -25.54
C ARG A 216 -3.42 -14.41 -25.55
N VAL A 217 -3.29 -13.62 -26.62
CA VAL A 217 -3.88 -12.28 -26.75
C VAL A 217 -5.24 -12.39 -27.44
N SER A 218 -6.25 -11.79 -26.84
CA SER A 218 -7.61 -11.71 -27.38
C SER A 218 -8.10 -10.26 -27.34
N VAL A 219 -8.98 -9.92 -28.27
CA VAL A 219 -9.53 -8.57 -28.40
C VAL A 219 -11.02 -8.61 -28.05
N VAL A 220 -11.44 -7.69 -27.18
CA VAL A 220 -12.85 -7.53 -26.78
C VAL A 220 -13.26 -6.08 -26.98
N ARG A 221 -14.48 -5.87 -27.47
CA ARG A 221 -15.08 -4.54 -27.60
C ARG A 221 -15.87 -4.19 -26.36
N ARG A 222 -15.61 -3.02 -25.76
CA ARG A 222 -16.47 -2.43 -24.71
C ARG A 222 -17.79 -1.93 -25.32
N PRO A 223 -18.84 -1.68 -24.51
CA PRO A 223 -20.09 -1.11 -25.00
C PRO A 223 -19.89 0.23 -25.76
N PRO A 224 -20.71 0.54 -26.78
CA PRO A 224 -20.59 1.75 -27.58
C PRO A 224 -20.68 3.04 -26.74
N GLY A 225 -20.01 4.09 -27.20
CA GLY A 225 -19.97 5.40 -26.56
C GLY A 225 -18.57 5.96 -26.36
N PRO A 226 -18.43 7.16 -25.76
CA PRO A 226 -17.13 7.79 -25.52
C PRO A 226 -16.23 6.90 -24.66
N PHE A 227 -14.90 7.12 -24.75
CA PHE A 227 -13.93 6.38 -23.94
C PHE A 227 -14.28 6.46 -22.46
N ASN A 228 -14.35 5.29 -21.83
CA ASN A 228 -14.61 5.14 -20.41
C ASN A 228 -13.71 4.01 -19.90
N PHE A 229 -12.66 4.38 -19.18
CA PHE A 229 -11.65 3.46 -18.65
C PHE A 229 -12.32 2.40 -17.77
N SER A 230 -13.19 2.82 -16.85
CA SER A 230 -13.93 1.92 -15.95
C SER A 230 -14.77 0.89 -16.72
N ALA A 231 -15.43 1.29 -17.80
CA ALA A 231 -16.23 0.38 -18.62
C ALA A 231 -15.35 -0.63 -19.39
N ALA A 232 -14.20 -0.18 -19.91
CA ALA A 232 -13.24 -1.04 -20.59
C ALA A 232 -12.65 -2.07 -19.61
N VAL A 233 -12.19 -1.63 -18.45
CA VAL A 233 -11.68 -2.49 -17.37
C VAL A 233 -12.74 -3.51 -16.95
N ASN A 234 -13.97 -3.09 -16.69
CA ASN A 234 -15.06 -4.01 -16.31
C ASN A 234 -15.34 -5.05 -17.40
N THR A 235 -15.30 -4.66 -18.67
CA THR A 235 -15.45 -5.58 -19.79
C THR A 235 -14.37 -6.66 -19.76
N GLY A 236 -13.11 -6.27 -19.54
CA GLY A 236 -12.00 -7.21 -19.39
C GLY A 236 -12.11 -8.12 -18.16
N ILE A 237 -12.47 -7.57 -16.99
CA ILE A 237 -12.67 -8.35 -15.74
C ILE A 237 -13.74 -9.44 -15.94
N LEU A 238 -14.84 -9.11 -16.61
CA LEU A 238 -15.91 -10.07 -16.89
C LEU A 238 -15.44 -11.22 -17.79
N GLN A 239 -14.56 -10.94 -18.76
CA GLN A 239 -13.99 -11.91 -19.69
C GLN A 239 -12.79 -12.69 -19.13
N ALA A 240 -12.17 -12.18 -18.05
CA ALA A 240 -11.04 -12.84 -17.42
C ALA A 240 -11.41 -14.22 -16.87
N THR A 241 -10.51 -15.19 -17.05
CA THR A 241 -10.71 -16.61 -16.68
C THR A 241 -9.95 -17.03 -15.43
N THR A 242 -9.08 -16.16 -14.93
CA THR A 242 -8.25 -16.39 -13.74
C THR A 242 -8.79 -15.59 -12.55
N GLU A 243 -8.40 -16.00 -11.33
CA GLU A 243 -8.78 -15.27 -10.12
C GLU A 243 -7.97 -13.97 -9.94
N LEU A 244 -6.73 -13.91 -10.43
CA LEU A 244 -5.94 -12.70 -10.38
C LEU A 244 -5.97 -11.99 -11.74
N VAL A 245 -6.45 -10.76 -11.74
CA VAL A 245 -6.56 -9.93 -12.95
C VAL A 245 -5.61 -8.77 -12.85
N LEU A 246 -4.69 -8.66 -13.80
CA LEU A 246 -3.79 -7.51 -13.91
C LEU A 246 -4.47 -6.46 -14.78
N LEU A 247 -4.69 -5.27 -14.25
CA LEU A 247 -5.05 -4.09 -15.02
C LEU A 247 -3.78 -3.36 -15.39
N LEU A 248 -3.59 -3.09 -16.68
CA LEU A 248 -2.41 -2.42 -17.19
C LEU A 248 -2.82 -1.42 -18.27
N ASN A 249 -2.38 -0.17 -18.15
CA ASN A 249 -2.53 0.81 -19.22
C ASN A 249 -1.71 0.38 -20.45
N ASP A 250 -2.17 0.78 -21.63
CA ASP A 250 -1.52 0.43 -22.89
C ASP A 250 -0.14 1.07 -23.06
N ASP A 251 0.15 2.17 -22.37
CA ASP A 251 1.43 2.89 -22.40
C ASP A 251 2.37 2.55 -21.23
N VAL A 252 2.24 1.37 -20.62
CA VAL A 252 3.17 0.86 -19.61
C VAL A 252 4.16 -0.14 -20.21
N SER A 253 5.43 -0.05 -19.81
CA SER A 253 6.50 -0.97 -20.21
C SER A 253 7.32 -1.46 -19.02
N ALA A 254 7.63 -2.75 -18.98
CA ALA A 254 8.55 -3.33 -18.00
C ALA A 254 10.01 -2.93 -18.30
N HIS A 255 10.86 -2.91 -17.26
CA HIS A 255 12.29 -2.69 -17.43
C HIS A 255 12.98 -3.94 -18.00
N SER A 256 13.91 -3.76 -18.94
CA SER A 256 14.57 -4.88 -19.63
C SER A 256 15.54 -5.70 -18.76
N THR A 257 15.85 -5.24 -17.54
CA THR A 257 16.86 -5.83 -16.64
C THR A 257 16.32 -6.88 -15.67
N ASP A 258 15.03 -7.23 -15.72
CA ASP A 258 14.44 -8.28 -14.86
C ASP A 258 14.87 -9.71 -15.23
N ALA A 259 15.89 -9.86 -16.09
CA ALA A 259 16.44 -11.12 -16.59
C ALA A 259 17.19 -11.97 -15.53
N GLY A 260 16.97 -11.73 -14.23
CA GLY A 260 17.70 -12.37 -13.13
C GLY A 260 16.87 -12.94 -11.98
N GLY A 261 15.55 -12.77 -11.94
CA GLY A 261 14.72 -13.29 -10.85
C GLY A 261 13.27 -12.83 -10.92
N THR A 262 12.35 -13.77 -10.64
CA THR A 262 10.90 -13.62 -10.42
C THR A 262 10.26 -12.39 -11.09
N ALA A 263 9.55 -12.59 -12.21
CA ALA A 263 8.89 -11.53 -12.99
C ALA A 263 8.13 -10.56 -12.08
N TRP A 264 8.16 -9.25 -12.36
CA TRP A 264 7.52 -8.21 -11.54
C TRP A 264 6.06 -8.53 -11.13
N CYS A 265 5.28 -9.20 -12.01
CA CYS A 265 3.93 -9.68 -11.70
C CYS A 265 3.90 -10.65 -10.51
N ASP A 266 4.90 -11.51 -10.38
CA ASP A 266 4.99 -12.52 -9.32
C ASP A 266 5.29 -11.88 -7.96
N GLN A 267 6.05 -10.78 -7.95
CA GLN A 267 6.26 -9.94 -6.76
C GLN A 267 4.94 -9.32 -6.28
N MET A 268 4.05 -8.95 -7.20
CA MET A 268 2.71 -8.49 -6.82
C MET A 268 1.84 -9.68 -6.36
N ALA A 269 1.95 -10.81 -7.04
CA ALA A 269 1.08 -11.96 -6.84
C ALA A 269 1.27 -12.65 -5.47
N VAL A 270 2.47 -12.63 -4.88
CA VAL A 270 2.74 -13.25 -3.57
C VAL A 270 1.85 -12.69 -2.46
N HIS A 271 1.48 -11.41 -2.52
CA HIS A 271 0.62 -10.78 -1.51
C HIS A 271 -0.80 -11.35 -1.51
N PHE A 272 -1.28 -11.89 -2.64
CA PHE A 272 -2.58 -12.55 -2.73
C PHE A 272 -2.62 -13.93 -2.07
N ARG A 273 -1.52 -14.39 -1.46
CA ARG A 273 -1.57 -15.52 -0.56
C ARG A 273 -2.22 -15.17 0.78
N ASP A 274 -2.26 -13.89 1.15
CA ASP A 274 -3.13 -13.40 2.23
C ASP A 274 -4.54 -13.11 1.66
N PRO A 275 -5.59 -13.82 2.14
CA PRO A 275 -6.96 -13.62 1.67
C PRO A 275 -7.49 -12.21 1.95
N SER A 276 -6.94 -11.47 2.92
CA SER A 276 -7.34 -10.09 3.21
C SER A 276 -6.85 -9.07 2.17
N VAL A 277 -5.85 -9.40 1.33
CA VAL A 277 -5.40 -8.53 0.25
C VAL A 277 -6.34 -8.62 -0.95
N GLY A 278 -6.89 -7.48 -1.38
CA GLY A 278 -7.76 -7.37 -2.56
C GLY A 278 -7.10 -6.71 -3.76
N VAL A 279 -6.07 -5.89 -3.54
CA VAL A 279 -5.37 -5.12 -4.58
C VAL A 279 -3.88 -5.02 -4.26
N VAL A 280 -3.05 -5.12 -5.29
CA VAL A 280 -1.62 -4.79 -5.23
C VAL A 280 -1.27 -3.84 -6.37
N GLY A 281 -0.58 -2.74 -6.09
CA GLY A 281 -0.09 -1.78 -7.10
C GLY A 281 1.43 -1.77 -7.20
N ALA A 282 1.92 -1.50 -8.41
CA ALA A 282 3.34 -1.43 -8.72
C ALA A 282 3.94 -0.03 -8.45
N LEU A 283 5.26 0.07 -8.37
CA LEU A 283 5.99 1.33 -8.54
C LEU A 283 5.96 1.74 -10.02
N LEU A 284 5.44 2.93 -10.31
CA LEU A 284 5.47 3.50 -11.66
C LEU A 284 6.41 4.70 -11.70
N ARG A 285 7.18 4.74 -12.78
CA ARG A 285 8.19 5.76 -13.05
C ARG A 285 7.88 6.46 -14.36
N TYR A 286 8.16 7.75 -14.40
CA TYR A 286 8.22 8.48 -15.66
C TYR A 286 9.39 7.98 -16.52
N PRO A 287 9.41 8.30 -17.84
CA PRO A 287 10.51 7.95 -18.72
C PRO A 287 11.87 8.50 -18.26
N ASP A 288 11.87 9.61 -17.53
CA ASP A 288 13.08 10.22 -16.94
C ASP A 288 13.54 9.54 -15.63
N SER A 289 12.96 8.39 -15.29
CA SER A 289 13.28 7.58 -14.11
C SER A 289 12.75 8.12 -12.76
N SER A 290 12.15 9.31 -12.72
CA SER A 290 11.51 9.84 -11.52
C SER A 290 10.22 9.11 -11.19
N ILE A 291 9.83 9.14 -9.91
CA ILE A 291 8.63 8.45 -9.44
C ILE A 291 7.38 9.14 -9.98
N GLN A 292 6.44 8.37 -10.49
CA GLN A 292 5.09 8.81 -10.85
C GLN A 292 4.03 8.23 -9.89
N HIS A 293 4.24 7.02 -9.39
CA HIS A 293 3.34 6.40 -8.42
C HIS A 293 4.09 5.49 -7.46
N ALA A 294 3.96 5.76 -6.16
CA ALA A 294 4.46 4.90 -5.10
C ALA A 294 3.37 4.67 -4.03
N GLY A 295 2.13 4.40 -4.48
CA GLY A 295 0.92 4.44 -3.65
C GLY A 295 0.24 5.81 -3.66
N ILE A 296 -1.02 5.84 -3.22
CA ILE A 296 -1.81 7.06 -3.01
C ILE A 296 -2.05 7.24 -1.52
N VAL A 297 -2.07 8.50 -1.08
CA VAL A 297 -2.54 8.93 0.25
C VAL A 297 -3.75 9.86 0.11
N LEU A 298 -4.60 9.96 1.14
CA LEU A 298 -5.65 10.97 1.21
C LEU A 298 -5.29 12.09 2.19
N ASP A 299 -5.03 13.29 1.68
CA ASP A 299 -4.93 14.51 2.49
C ASP A 299 -6.29 15.22 2.53
N ASP A 300 -7.02 15.07 3.64
CA ASP A 300 -8.39 15.55 3.81
C ASP A 300 -9.31 15.16 2.63
N ALA A 301 -9.35 13.85 2.39
CA ALA A 301 -9.99 13.19 1.26
C ALA A 301 -9.37 13.47 -0.11
N ARG A 302 -8.41 14.39 -0.26
CA ARG A 302 -7.76 14.66 -1.54
C ARG A 302 -6.74 13.57 -1.85
N PRO A 303 -6.92 12.80 -2.94
CA PRO A 303 -5.97 11.77 -3.30
C PRO A 303 -4.72 12.38 -3.91
N LEU A 304 -3.55 11.95 -3.43
CA LEU A 304 -2.25 12.38 -3.91
C LEU A 304 -1.38 11.16 -4.14
N HIS A 305 -0.71 11.12 -5.30
CA HIS A 305 0.35 10.14 -5.53
C HIS A 305 1.55 10.47 -4.63
N SER A 306 2.03 9.48 -3.88
CA SER A 306 3.21 9.65 -3.02
C SER A 306 4.49 9.77 -3.83
N PHE A 307 5.38 10.68 -3.42
CA PHE A 307 6.74 10.85 -3.96
C PHE A 307 6.86 11.25 -5.44
N VAL A 308 5.80 11.79 -6.05
CA VAL A 308 5.83 12.25 -7.45
C VAL A 308 7.03 13.15 -7.73
N GLY A 309 7.74 12.89 -8.83
CA GLY A 309 8.90 13.65 -9.28
C GLY A 309 10.19 13.42 -8.46
N SER A 310 10.14 12.63 -7.38
CA SER A 310 11.32 12.28 -6.59
C SER A 310 12.14 11.17 -7.25
N ALA A 311 13.39 10.99 -6.84
CA ALA A 311 14.21 9.87 -7.28
C ALA A 311 13.78 8.57 -6.56
N VAL A 312 13.96 7.41 -7.19
CA VAL A 312 13.59 6.11 -6.56
C VAL A 312 14.41 5.86 -5.30
N GLU A 313 15.65 6.31 -5.27
CA GLU A 313 16.57 6.21 -4.15
C GLU A 313 16.06 6.95 -2.91
N ASP A 314 15.24 7.99 -3.09
CA ASP A 314 14.66 8.78 -1.99
C ASP A 314 13.64 7.97 -1.17
N LEU A 315 13.04 6.92 -1.76
CA LEU A 315 12.13 6.02 -1.04
C LEU A 315 12.81 5.36 0.17
N GLY A 316 14.08 4.96 0.01
CA GLY A 316 14.82 4.29 1.08
C GLY A 316 15.07 5.19 2.29
N CYS A 317 15.39 6.47 2.05
CA CYS A 317 15.55 7.49 3.09
C CYS A 317 14.25 7.76 3.87
N LYS A 318 13.10 7.45 3.25
CA LYS A 318 11.75 7.69 3.77
C LYS A 318 11.06 6.42 4.22
N TYR A 319 11.77 5.28 4.21
CA TYR A 319 11.24 3.96 4.60
C TYR A 319 10.04 3.51 3.75
N ALA A 320 10.01 3.95 2.50
CA ALA A 320 8.92 3.70 1.54
C ALA A 320 9.35 2.78 0.38
N ASP A 321 10.56 2.20 0.44
CA ASP A 321 11.12 1.23 -0.50
C ASP A 321 10.79 -0.23 -0.15
N VAL A 322 9.81 -0.43 0.74
CA VAL A 322 9.30 -1.73 1.15
C VAL A 322 7.80 -1.84 0.84
N ALA A 323 7.31 -3.08 0.68
CA ALA A 323 5.90 -3.30 0.47
C ALA A 323 5.11 -2.87 1.71
N ARG A 324 4.00 -2.15 1.49
CA ARG A 324 3.20 -1.57 2.58
C ARG A 324 1.75 -1.42 2.19
N ASP A 325 0.89 -1.40 3.19
CA ASP A 325 -0.51 -1.07 2.98
C ASP A 325 -0.64 0.43 2.67
N VAL A 326 -1.53 0.75 1.73
CA VAL A 326 -1.87 2.11 1.31
C VAL A 326 -3.38 2.22 1.17
N VAL A 327 -3.91 3.44 1.09
CA VAL A 327 -5.36 3.64 0.92
C VAL A 327 -5.83 3.29 -0.50
N ALA A 328 -5.00 3.55 -1.51
CA ALA A 328 -5.27 3.24 -2.90
C ALA A 328 -3.96 3.12 -3.71
N VAL A 329 -4.07 2.50 -4.88
CA VAL A 329 -3.03 2.46 -5.93
C VAL A 329 -3.66 2.87 -7.26
N THR A 330 -2.84 3.25 -8.24
CA THR A 330 -3.36 3.72 -9.53
C THR A 330 -3.82 2.58 -10.44
N GLY A 331 -4.83 2.85 -11.24
CA GLY A 331 -5.35 1.94 -12.28
C GLY A 331 -4.36 1.65 -13.42
N ALA A 332 -3.27 2.42 -13.54
CA ALA A 332 -2.28 2.22 -14.60
C ALA A 332 -1.52 0.88 -14.49
N CYS A 333 -1.30 0.37 -13.28
CA CYS A 333 -0.80 -0.99 -13.05
C CYS A 333 -1.25 -1.49 -11.67
N MET A 334 -2.30 -2.32 -11.65
CA MET A 334 -2.79 -2.94 -10.42
C MET A 334 -3.22 -4.38 -10.67
N LEU A 335 -2.79 -5.29 -9.79
CA LEU A 335 -3.26 -6.67 -9.73
C LEU A 335 -4.42 -6.73 -8.74
N ILE A 336 -5.50 -7.43 -9.07
CA ILE A 336 -6.72 -7.50 -8.25
C ILE A 336 -7.25 -8.93 -8.15
N ARG A 337 -8.02 -9.22 -7.09
CA ARG A 337 -8.89 -10.40 -7.07
C ARG A 337 -10.13 -10.15 -7.92
N ARG A 338 -10.39 -11.06 -8.87
CA ARG A 338 -11.58 -11.04 -9.72
C ARG A 338 -12.84 -11.18 -8.88
N SER A 339 -12.87 -12.11 -7.94
CA SER A 339 -14.02 -12.34 -7.07
C SER A 339 -14.41 -11.08 -6.27
N ASP A 340 -13.41 -10.38 -5.71
CA ASP A 340 -13.62 -9.13 -4.99
C ASP A 340 -14.11 -8.00 -5.91
N ALA A 341 -13.53 -7.89 -7.11
CA ALA A 341 -13.97 -6.90 -8.10
C ALA A 341 -15.45 -7.08 -8.46
N LEU A 342 -15.89 -8.33 -8.66
CA LEU A 342 -17.29 -8.65 -8.92
C LEU A 342 -18.19 -8.34 -7.72
N ALA A 343 -17.72 -8.62 -6.49
CA ALA A 343 -18.48 -8.39 -5.26
C ALA A 343 -18.78 -6.90 -5.02
N VAL A 344 -17.88 -5.99 -5.42
CA VAL A 344 -18.11 -4.53 -5.32
C VAL A 344 -18.72 -3.89 -6.57
N GLY A 345 -19.13 -4.70 -7.55
CA GLY A 345 -19.73 -4.22 -8.80
C GLY A 345 -18.73 -3.61 -9.79
N GLY A 346 -17.44 -3.92 -9.67
CA GLY A 346 -16.37 -3.47 -10.55
C GLY A 346 -16.01 -1.99 -10.38
N PHE A 347 -15.41 -1.40 -11.40
CA PHE A 347 -15.08 0.03 -11.47
C PHE A 347 -16.34 0.84 -11.77
N SER A 348 -16.52 1.97 -11.09
CA SER A 348 -17.71 2.79 -11.25
C SER A 348 -17.65 3.56 -12.57
N THR A 349 -18.54 3.26 -13.52
CA THR A 349 -18.58 3.94 -14.84
C THR A 349 -18.94 5.43 -14.75
N GLU A 350 -19.36 5.89 -13.57
CA GLU A 350 -19.50 7.30 -13.22
C GLU A 350 -18.16 8.05 -13.09
N PHE A 351 -17.06 7.32 -13.01
CA PHE A 351 -15.67 7.79 -13.04
C PHE A 351 -15.00 7.28 -14.34
N PRO A 352 -15.32 7.87 -15.50
CA PRO A 352 -14.78 7.42 -16.78
C PRO A 352 -13.26 7.61 -16.91
N LEU A 353 -12.69 8.63 -16.26
CA LEU A 353 -11.29 9.04 -16.48
C LEU A 353 -10.51 9.17 -15.18
N SER A 354 -11.09 9.82 -14.16
CA SER A 354 -10.41 10.15 -12.89
C SER A 354 -11.09 9.48 -11.69
N PHE A 355 -10.34 9.22 -10.62
CA PHE A 355 -10.82 8.62 -9.35
C PHE A 355 -11.41 7.20 -9.43
N ASN A 356 -11.39 6.57 -10.61
CA ASN A 356 -11.96 5.23 -10.80
C ASN A 356 -11.23 4.16 -9.97
N ASP A 357 -9.91 4.28 -9.88
CA ASP A 357 -8.99 3.43 -9.13
C ASP A 357 -9.12 3.64 -7.63
N ILE A 358 -9.23 4.89 -7.19
CA ILE A 358 -9.44 5.26 -5.79
C ILE A 358 -10.83 4.82 -5.32
N ASP A 359 -11.89 5.06 -6.09
CA ASP A 359 -13.24 4.55 -5.79
C ASP A 359 -13.25 3.03 -5.66
N PHE A 360 -12.58 2.33 -6.58
CA PHE A 360 -12.45 0.88 -6.53
C PHE A 360 -11.73 0.40 -5.26
N CYS A 361 -10.57 0.98 -4.94
CA CYS A 361 -9.81 0.67 -3.73
C CYS A 361 -10.64 0.93 -2.45
N LEU A 362 -11.36 2.06 -2.38
CA LEU A 362 -12.17 2.42 -1.22
C LEU A 362 -13.41 1.52 -1.05
N LYS A 363 -14.03 1.05 -2.14
CA LYS A 363 -15.09 0.03 -2.07
C LYS A 363 -14.57 -1.29 -1.49
N LEU A 364 -13.39 -1.73 -1.93
CA LEU A 364 -12.76 -2.94 -1.41
C LEU A 364 -12.39 -2.80 0.07
N ARG A 365 -11.88 -1.64 0.49
CA ARG A 365 -11.60 -1.36 1.90
C ARG A 365 -12.84 -1.40 2.79
N ARG A 366 -14.02 -1.00 2.29
CA ARG A 366 -15.30 -1.18 3.01
C ARG A 366 -15.65 -2.65 3.25
N MET A 367 -15.15 -3.56 2.43
CA MET A 367 -15.25 -5.01 2.66
C MET A 367 -14.08 -5.58 3.46
N ASN A 368 -13.31 -4.73 4.16
CA ASN A 368 -12.09 -5.09 4.89
C ASN A 368 -10.98 -5.71 4.02
N ARG A 369 -10.96 -5.44 2.70
CA ARG A 369 -9.82 -5.80 1.85
C ARG A 369 -8.72 -4.75 1.95
N ARG A 370 -7.48 -5.23 2.03
CA ARG A 370 -6.27 -4.41 2.06
C ARG A 370 -5.79 -4.11 0.65
N VAL A 371 -5.17 -2.93 0.50
CA VAL A 371 -4.50 -2.48 -0.73
C VAL A 371 -3.02 -2.37 -0.42
N VAL A 372 -2.19 -3.07 -1.19
CA VAL A 372 -0.75 -3.13 -0.97
C VAL A 372 -0.02 -2.42 -2.10
N PHE A 373 0.98 -1.63 -1.77
CA PHE A 373 1.97 -1.13 -2.72
C PHE A 373 3.21 -2.03 -2.68
N GLU A 374 3.67 -2.53 -3.84
CA GLU A 374 4.85 -3.39 -3.98
C GLU A 374 5.94 -2.69 -4.83
N PRO A 375 7.00 -2.13 -4.20
CA PRO A 375 8.04 -1.39 -4.91
C PRO A 375 8.98 -2.27 -5.75
N ALA A 376 9.06 -3.57 -5.49
CA ALA A 376 9.88 -4.48 -6.30
C ALA A 376 9.27 -4.74 -7.69
N ALA A 377 7.98 -4.50 -7.86
CA ALA A 377 7.35 -4.43 -9.16
C ALA A 377 7.46 -3.00 -9.69
N SER A 378 8.49 -2.72 -10.50
CA SER A 378 8.78 -1.38 -11.03
C SER A 378 8.63 -1.34 -12.54
N LEU A 379 7.82 -0.40 -13.05
CA LEU A 379 7.60 -0.22 -14.49
C LEU A 379 7.72 1.25 -14.90
N THR A 380 7.96 1.49 -16.19
CA THR A 380 7.84 2.82 -16.79
C THR A 380 6.44 2.98 -17.36
N HIS A 381 5.76 4.06 -17.00
CA HIS A 381 4.50 4.48 -17.59
C HIS A 381 4.77 5.73 -18.42
N HIS A 382 4.51 5.63 -19.73
CA HIS A 382 4.87 6.65 -20.73
C HIS A 382 3.82 7.76 -20.85
N GLU A 383 3.00 7.93 -19.80
CA GLU A 383 1.95 8.94 -19.71
C GLU A 383 2.43 10.20 -20.39
N SER A 384 1.71 10.63 -21.44
CA SER A 384 2.05 11.85 -22.16
C SER A 384 2.07 12.98 -21.14
N ALA A 385 3.26 13.36 -20.67
CA ALA A 385 3.49 14.38 -19.64
C ALA A 385 2.96 15.77 -20.04
N SER A 386 2.31 15.86 -21.20
CA SER A 386 1.60 16.98 -21.79
C SER A 386 0.08 16.93 -21.64
N ARG A 387 -0.53 15.89 -21.06
CA ARG A 387 -1.94 15.95 -20.65
C ARG A 387 -2.02 16.87 -19.43
N GLU A 388 -2.51 18.10 -19.64
CA GLU A 388 -3.03 18.88 -18.53
C GLU A 388 -4.12 18.04 -17.87
N ALA A 389 -3.87 17.57 -16.64
CA ALA A 389 -4.82 16.84 -15.83
C ALA A 389 -5.97 17.76 -15.43
N VAL A 390 -6.85 18.07 -16.38
CA VAL A 390 -8.11 18.74 -16.08
C VAL A 390 -9.02 17.68 -15.53
N THR A 391 -8.98 17.51 -14.20
CA THR A 391 -10.03 16.79 -13.50
C THR A 391 -11.35 17.48 -13.80
N GLU A 392 -12.29 16.76 -14.40
CA GLU A 392 -13.64 17.30 -14.58
C GLU A 392 -14.23 17.62 -13.21
N SER A 393 -14.71 18.85 -13.00
CA SER A 393 -15.32 19.26 -11.72
C SER A 393 -16.42 18.30 -11.27
N ARG A 394 -17.13 17.68 -12.21
CA ARG A 394 -18.18 16.68 -11.93
C ARG A 394 -17.63 15.39 -11.31
N GLU A 395 -16.50 14.86 -11.79
CA GLU A 395 -15.88 13.67 -11.19
C GLU A 395 -15.36 14.00 -9.78
N TRP A 396 -14.78 15.18 -9.60
CA TRP A 396 -14.36 15.68 -8.28
C TRP A 396 -15.52 15.78 -7.29
N ASP A 397 -16.60 16.46 -7.65
CA ASP A 397 -17.77 16.66 -6.78
C ASP A 397 -18.40 15.32 -6.38
N ARG A 398 -18.45 14.37 -7.33
CA ARG A 398 -18.95 13.02 -7.09
C ARG A 398 -18.02 12.24 -6.15
N TYR A 399 -16.71 12.32 -6.36
CA TYR A 399 -15.72 11.68 -5.51
C TYR A 399 -15.82 12.22 -4.07
N ILE A 400 -15.83 13.54 -3.89
CA ILE A 400 -15.97 14.18 -2.56
C ILE A 400 -17.33 13.82 -1.92
N GLY A 401 -18.42 13.84 -2.68
CA GLY A 401 -19.73 13.43 -2.18
C GLY A 401 -19.77 11.98 -1.69
N ARG A 402 -19.02 11.07 -2.34
CA ARG A 402 -18.98 9.64 -1.98
C ARG A 402 -17.97 9.31 -0.89
N TRP A 403 -16.80 9.96 -0.89
CA TRP A 403 -15.61 9.55 -0.13
C TRP A 403 -15.00 10.66 0.72
N GLY A 404 -15.55 11.88 0.72
CA GLY A 404 -15.02 13.04 1.45
C GLY A 404 -14.92 12.86 2.98
N HIS A 405 -15.61 11.86 3.53
CA HIS A 405 -15.57 11.52 4.96
C HIS A 405 -14.48 10.49 5.31
N VAL A 406 -13.88 9.83 4.32
CA VAL A 406 -12.87 8.79 4.56
C VAL A 406 -11.59 9.42 5.07
N ARG A 407 -11.03 8.82 6.12
CA ARG A 407 -9.70 9.16 6.65
C ARG A 407 -8.70 8.10 6.21
N ASP A 408 -7.49 8.54 5.89
CA ASP A 408 -6.39 7.67 5.53
C ASP A 408 -5.58 7.29 6.78
N PRO A 409 -5.56 6.01 7.19
CA PRO A 409 -4.76 5.59 8.33
C PRO A 409 -3.27 5.48 8.03
N TRP A 410 -2.85 5.46 6.76
CA TRP A 410 -1.44 5.41 6.35
C TRP A 410 -0.86 6.79 6.03
N TYR A 411 -1.69 7.85 6.08
CA TYR A 411 -1.21 9.23 6.05
C TYR A 411 -0.99 9.76 7.48
N HIS A 412 0.28 9.91 7.86
CA HIS A 412 0.64 10.36 9.19
C HIS A 412 0.25 11.84 9.42
N PRO A 413 -0.47 12.19 10.51
CA PRO A 413 -1.04 13.53 10.72
C PRO A 413 0.01 14.63 10.93
N GLY A 414 1.22 14.26 11.32
CA GLY A 414 2.37 15.19 11.42
C GLY A 414 2.97 15.61 10.06
N HIS A 415 2.54 15.03 8.94
CA HIS A 415 2.89 15.56 7.62
C HIS A 415 2.06 16.85 7.37
N ALA A 416 2.75 17.96 7.15
CA ALA A 416 2.20 19.19 6.60
C ALA A 416 1.45 18.97 5.29
N ARG A 417 0.33 19.66 5.17
CA ARG A 417 -0.52 19.66 3.98
C ARG A 417 0.11 20.56 2.92
N PRO A 418 0.08 20.20 1.63
CA PRO A 418 0.51 21.12 0.59
C PRO A 418 -0.24 22.46 0.72
N ASP A 419 0.50 23.57 0.78
CA ASP A 419 -0.09 24.91 0.98
C ASP A 419 -0.94 25.39 -0.22
N ASP A 420 -0.98 24.65 -1.33
CA ASP A 420 -1.68 25.02 -2.57
C ASP A 420 -2.64 23.91 -3.07
N PRO A 421 -3.97 24.08 -2.90
CA PRO A 421 -4.98 23.12 -3.35
C PRO A 421 -5.14 23.02 -4.87
N HIS A 422 -4.48 23.88 -5.66
CA HIS A 422 -4.59 23.93 -7.13
C HIS A 422 -3.33 23.41 -7.85
N ARG A 423 -2.25 23.12 -7.14
CA ARG A 423 -1.07 22.45 -7.70
C ARG A 423 -1.14 20.94 -7.50
N LEU A 424 -2.07 20.31 -8.22
CA LEU A 424 -2.23 18.85 -8.32
C LEU A 424 -0.93 18.11 -8.66
N ALA A 425 0.01 18.79 -9.33
CA ALA A 425 1.29 18.25 -9.80
C ALA A 425 2.45 18.35 -8.79
N ARG A 426 2.24 18.87 -7.58
CA ARG A 426 3.33 19.02 -6.58
C ARG A 426 2.98 18.36 -5.25
N ASN A 427 3.27 17.07 -5.25
CA ASN A 427 3.78 16.27 -4.15
C ASN A 427 2.92 16.17 -2.88
N ALA A 428 2.38 14.97 -2.65
CA ALA A 428 2.46 14.37 -1.31
C ALA A 428 3.93 14.04 -1.04
N ASP A 429 4.74 15.06 -0.82
CA ASP A 429 6.04 14.90 -0.20
C ASP A 429 5.74 14.50 1.24
N HIS A 430 5.99 13.25 1.60
CA HIS A 430 6.16 12.89 3.00
C HIS A 430 7.32 13.76 3.51
N LEU A 431 6.98 14.91 4.09
CA LEU A 431 7.88 16.07 4.16
C LEU A 431 9.25 15.72 4.72
N ASP A 432 10.22 16.50 4.26
CA ASP A 432 11.54 16.62 4.84
C ASP A 432 11.52 16.38 6.37
N PRO A 433 12.11 15.26 6.87
CA PRO A 433 12.20 15.00 8.31
C PRO A 433 12.99 16.12 9.03
N ASP A 434 13.82 16.87 8.29
CA ASP A 434 14.67 17.96 8.76
C ASP A 434 14.03 19.35 8.60
N ARG A 435 12.84 19.47 7.99
CA ARG A 435 12.01 20.67 8.13
C ARG A 435 11.44 20.68 9.55
N VAL A 436 12.27 21.17 10.45
CA VAL A 436 11.91 21.61 11.78
C VAL A 436 11.33 23.02 11.68
N PRO A 437 10.01 23.18 11.69
CA PRO A 437 9.45 24.33 12.41
C PRO A 437 8.50 23.92 13.53
N PHE A 438 8.61 22.69 14.07
CA PHE A 438 7.72 22.24 15.15
C PHE A 438 8.38 21.54 16.34
N ILE A 439 9.72 21.39 16.38
CA ILE A 439 10.40 20.94 17.63
C ILE A 439 10.24 21.98 18.75
N THR A 440 9.98 23.25 18.42
CA THR A 440 9.66 24.28 19.41
C THR A 440 8.23 24.24 19.94
N GLN A 441 7.30 23.48 19.34
CA GLN A 441 5.96 23.24 19.90
C GLN A 441 5.80 21.89 20.59
N ALA A 442 6.73 20.93 20.41
CA ALA A 442 6.80 19.76 21.28
C ALA A 442 7.15 20.12 22.76
N ARG A 443 7.56 21.36 23.01
CA ARG A 443 7.82 21.89 24.37
C ARG A 443 6.61 22.57 25.03
N SER A 444 5.46 22.67 24.37
CA SER A 444 4.23 23.12 25.04
C SER A 444 2.98 22.43 24.51
N THR A 445 2.27 21.81 25.45
CA THR A 445 0.81 21.58 25.49
C THR A 445 0.21 20.45 24.63
N ALA A 446 0.00 19.31 25.31
CA ALA A 446 -0.88 18.18 25.00
C ALA A 446 -0.44 17.23 23.86
N ILE A 447 0.23 16.12 24.21
CA ILE A 447 0.02 14.85 23.49
C ILE A 447 -1.46 14.52 23.71
N VAL A 448 -2.31 14.86 22.74
CA VAL A 448 -3.70 14.42 22.69
C VAL A 448 -3.66 13.01 22.11
N CYS A 449 -4.26 12.07 22.82
CA CYS A 449 -4.40 10.74 22.26
C CYS A 449 -5.35 10.80 21.05
N GLN A 450 -4.79 10.52 19.87
CA GLN A 450 -5.54 10.21 18.67
C GLN A 450 -5.14 8.80 18.26
N VAL A 451 -6.14 7.99 17.91
CA VAL A 451 -5.94 6.61 17.46
C VAL A 451 -6.42 6.50 16.03
N HIS A 452 -5.54 6.04 15.15
CA HIS A 452 -5.87 5.72 13.76
C HIS A 452 -6.26 4.24 13.62
N HIS A 453 -7.37 3.96 12.93
CA HIS A 453 -7.82 2.60 12.61
C HIS A 453 -7.58 2.26 11.14
N SER A 454 -7.10 1.05 10.89
CA SER A 454 -6.96 0.53 9.51
C SER A 454 -8.31 0.24 8.83
N ARG A 455 -9.38 -0.01 9.61
CA ARG A 455 -10.74 -0.25 9.10
C ARG A 455 -11.47 1.06 8.82
N ILE A 456 -12.14 1.13 7.67
CA ILE A 456 -13.07 2.23 7.38
C ILE A 456 -14.34 1.94 8.19
N PRO A 457 -14.81 2.87 9.05
CA PRO A 457 -16.08 2.70 9.74
C PRO A 457 -17.22 2.55 8.73
N ASP A 458 -18.20 1.69 9.02
CA ASP A 458 -19.43 1.64 8.22
C ASP A 458 -20.07 3.03 8.25
N ALA A 459 -20.35 3.58 7.07
CA ALA A 459 -21.14 4.80 6.96
C ALA A 459 -22.58 4.42 7.36
N GLY A 460 -22.98 4.80 8.57
CA GLY A 460 -24.35 4.65 9.07
C GLY A 460 -25.36 5.43 8.25
#